data_AF-A0A6L6LPN9-F1
#
_entry.id   AF-A0A6L6LPN9-F1
#
_cell.length_a   1.000
_cell.length_b   1.000
_cell.length_c   1.000
_cell.angle_alpha   90.00
_cell.angle_beta   90.00
_cell.angle_gamma   90.00
#
_symmetry.space_group_name_H-M   'P 1'
#
loop_
_entity.id
_entity.type
_entity.pdbx_description
1 polymer ?
#
loop_
_entity_poly.entity_id
_entity_poly.type
_entity_poly.pdbx_seq_one_letter_code
_entity_poly.pdbx_strand_id
1 'polypeptide(L)'
;MGKGNVGVAGAYEGLFYIDNEDFHVYRRNDDLDDWPETRLMRDLDYAELTGDGWLFDEEGTANEEDDVLECFKDDFCRRFPSFQRTEPDTWIRNGAYGNLCRQVILENGLFYVCVEDNEWSLAVELIQKEEMWGDVWMENLQKRLYQKYLDGMKTSLLKRLPGIGTYKGAWTSGRITNPPVLA
;
A
#
# COMPACT_ATOMS: atom_id res chain seq x y z
N MET A 1 12.94 0.66 -19.58
CA MET A 1 12.99 -0.60 -18.80
C MET A 1 12.04 -0.38 -17.64
N GLY A 2 11.03 -1.23 -17.47
CA GLY A 2 10.06 -1.08 -16.37
C GLY A 2 10.75 -1.17 -15.01
N LYS A 3 10.22 -0.44 -14.03
CA LYS A 3 10.62 -0.53 -12.62
C LYS A 3 10.23 -1.93 -12.15
N GLY A 4 11.18 -2.69 -11.62
CA GLY A 4 10.86 -4.00 -11.03
C GLY A 4 9.93 -3.82 -9.83
N ASN A 5 9.12 -4.83 -9.52
CA ASN A 5 8.23 -4.78 -8.36
C ASN A 5 9.01 -4.46 -7.08
N VAL A 6 8.51 -3.50 -6.30
CA VAL A 6 8.99 -3.21 -4.94
C VAL A 6 9.00 -4.50 -4.12
N GLY A 7 10.09 -4.76 -3.39
CA GLY A 7 10.27 -6.00 -2.65
C GLY A 7 10.94 -5.77 -1.30
N VAL A 8 10.70 -6.70 -0.38
CA VAL A 8 11.32 -6.76 0.95
C VAL A 8 12.40 -7.83 0.99
N ALA A 9 13.39 -7.67 1.88
CA ALA A 9 14.58 -8.53 1.91
C ALA A 9 14.84 -9.17 3.29
N GLY A 10 14.32 -8.56 4.36
CA GLY A 10 14.47 -9.05 5.72
C GLY A 10 13.69 -10.33 5.99
N ALA A 11 14.15 -11.10 6.98
CA ALA A 11 13.59 -12.41 7.31
C ALA A 11 12.15 -12.34 7.86
N TYR A 12 11.80 -11.21 8.46
CA TYR A 12 10.49 -10.95 9.05
C TYR A 12 9.83 -9.73 8.41
N GLU A 13 9.92 -9.66 7.09
CA GLU A 13 9.30 -8.62 6.28
C GLU A 13 8.29 -9.21 5.31
N GLY A 14 7.29 -8.42 4.96
CA GLY A 14 6.24 -8.83 4.03
C GLY A 14 5.56 -7.60 3.45
N LEU A 15 4.83 -7.77 2.36
CA LEU A 15 4.17 -6.67 1.69
C LEU A 15 2.91 -7.12 0.96
N PHE A 16 2.02 -6.15 0.70
CA PHE A 16 0.89 -6.29 -0.21
C PHE A 16 0.89 -5.12 -1.19
N TYR A 17 0.22 -5.29 -2.33
CA TYR A 17 0.06 -4.21 -3.31
C TYR A 17 -1.39 -3.78 -3.39
N ILE A 18 -1.61 -2.47 -3.49
CA ILE A 18 -2.88 -1.86 -3.87
C ILE A 18 -2.75 -1.53 -5.35
N ASP A 19 -3.57 -2.13 -6.21
CA ASP A 19 -3.48 -1.87 -7.64
C ASP A 19 -3.90 -0.42 -7.94
N ASN A 20 -3.23 0.23 -8.89
CA ASN A 20 -3.58 1.60 -9.30
C ASN A 20 -5.06 1.70 -9.73
N GLU A 21 -5.60 0.61 -10.28
CA GLU A 21 -7.02 0.49 -10.63
C GLU A 21 -7.99 0.76 -9.46
N ASP A 22 -7.55 0.51 -8.22
CA ASP A 22 -8.37 0.60 -7.01
C ASP A 22 -8.30 1.97 -6.32
N PHE A 23 -7.48 2.91 -6.79
CA PHE A 23 -7.42 4.29 -6.23
C PHE A 23 -7.13 5.41 -7.25
N HIS A 24 -6.67 5.10 -8.46
CA HIS A 24 -6.52 6.11 -9.52
C HIS A 24 -7.89 6.60 -9.96
N VAL A 25 -8.07 7.92 -9.90
CA VAL A 25 -9.29 8.61 -10.29
C VAL A 25 -9.08 9.27 -11.64
N TYR A 26 -10.11 9.14 -12.48
CA TYR A 26 -10.22 9.82 -13.75
C TYR A 26 -11.46 10.72 -13.70
N ARG A 27 -11.31 11.93 -14.24
CA ARG A 27 -12.40 12.89 -14.38
C ARG A 27 -12.79 13.07 -15.84
N ARG A 28 -14.05 13.39 -16.06
CA ARG A 28 -14.57 13.62 -17.39
C ARG A 28 -13.93 14.86 -18.04
N ASN A 29 -13.51 14.74 -19.30
CA ASN A 29 -12.80 15.81 -20.01
C ASN A 29 -13.74 16.84 -20.64
N ASP A 30 -14.90 16.39 -21.14
CA ASP A 30 -15.90 17.23 -21.79
C ASP A 30 -16.84 17.95 -20.80
N ASP A 31 -16.67 17.67 -19.50
CA ASP A 31 -17.42 18.27 -18.42
C ASP A 31 -16.71 19.52 -17.89
N LEU A 32 -17.38 20.67 -18.05
CA LEU A 32 -16.89 21.98 -17.59
C LEU A 32 -17.51 22.40 -16.25
N ASP A 33 -18.21 21.49 -15.56
CA ASP A 33 -18.71 21.74 -14.20
C ASP A 33 -17.54 21.89 -13.21
N ASP A 34 -17.78 22.60 -12.12
CA ASP A 34 -16.84 22.72 -11.00
C ASP A 34 -16.62 21.37 -10.31
N TRP A 35 -17.58 20.44 -10.47
CA TRP A 35 -17.54 19.08 -9.95
C TRP A 35 -17.80 18.06 -11.07
N PRO A 36 -16.83 17.85 -11.96
CA PRO A 36 -17.01 16.95 -13.10
C PRO A 36 -17.23 15.50 -12.63
N GLU A 37 -17.90 14.70 -13.46
CA GLU A 37 -18.03 13.26 -13.20
C GLU A 37 -16.64 12.63 -13.00
N THR A 38 -16.47 11.88 -11.90
CA THR A 38 -15.25 11.11 -11.62
C THR A 38 -15.54 9.61 -11.55
N ARG A 39 -14.54 8.81 -11.93
CA ARG A 39 -14.57 7.34 -11.85
C ARG A 39 -13.20 6.79 -11.46
N LEU A 40 -13.20 5.63 -10.81
CA LEU A 40 -11.97 4.87 -10.62
C LEU A 40 -11.53 4.26 -11.94
N MET A 41 -10.22 4.08 -12.09
CA MET A 41 -9.61 3.44 -13.26
C MET A 41 -10.20 2.05 -13.52
N ARG A 42 -10.50 1.26 -12.49
CA ARG A 42 -11.14 -0.07 -12.64
C ARG A 42 -12.52 -0.04 -13.31
N ASP A 43 -13.20 1.11 -13.28
CA ASP A 43 -14.56 1.28 -13.82
C ASP A 43 -14.53 1.84 -15.25
N LEU A 44 -13.32 2.04 -15.81
CA LEU A 44 -13.10 2.45 -17.19
C LEU A 44 -12.56 1.28 -18.00
N ASP A 45 -13.11 1.07 -19.19
CA ASP A 45 -12.54 0.11 -20.11
C ASP A 45 -11.30 0.67 -20.85
N TYR A 46 -10.61 -0.21 -21.59
CA TYR A 46 -9.42 0.18 -22.34
C TYR A 46 -9.67 1.28 -23.38
N ALA A 47 -10.84 1.29 -24.01
CA ALA A 47 -11.19 2.31 -25.01
C ALA A 47 -11.47 3.66 -24.34
N GLU A 48 -12.07 3.67 -23.15
CA GLU A 48 -12.26 4.87 -22.34
C GLU A 48 -10.93 5.43 -21.82
N LEU A 49 -10.02 4.58 -21.34
CA LEU A 49 -8.70 4.98 -20.83
C LEU A 49 -7.73 5.49 -21.91
N THR A 50 -7.88 5.02 -23.15
CA THR A 50 -7.01 5.42 -24.28
C THR A 50 -7.64 6.48 -25.17
N GLY A 51 -8.90 6.84 -24.93
CA GLY A 51 -9.59 7.92 -25.62
C GLY A 51 -9.41 9.29 -24.95
N ASP A 52 -10.01 10.31 -25.55
CA ASP A 52 -9.92 11.71 -25.07
C ASP A 52 -11.02 12.08 -24.05
N GLY A 53 -11.88 11.12 -23.66
CA GLY A 53 -13.07 11.40 -22.84
C GLY A 53 -12.78 11.54 -21.34
N TRP A 54 -11.67 10.98 -20.86
CA TRP A 54 -11.30 10.93 -19.46
C TRP A 54 -9.87 11.42 -19.28
N LEU A 55 -9.65 12.25 -18.26
CA LEU A 55 -8.33 12.72 -17.87
C LEU A 55 -7.98 12.16 -16.50
N PHE A 56 -6.71 11.80 -16.32
CA PHE A 56 -6.20 11.45 -15.00
C PHE A 56 -6.39 12.63 -14.05
N ASP A 57 -7.01 12.37 -12.90
CA ASP A 57 -7.26 13.37 -11.86
C ASP A 57 -6.24 13.18 -10.74
N GLU A 58 -5.18 14.01 -10.76
CA GLU A 58 -4.12 13.95 -9.75
C GLU A 58 -4.65 14.24 -8.34
N GLU A 59 -5.56 15.21 -8.19
CA GLU A 59 -6.15 15.58 -6.90
C GLU A 59 -7.13 14.51 -6.42
N GLY A 60 -8.01 14.04 -7.31
CA GLY A 60 -8.92 12.94 -7.03
C GLY A 60 -8.18 11.66 -6.61
N THR A 61 -7.08 11.34 -7.31
CA THR A 61 -6.25 10.17 -7.00
C THR A 61 -5.56 10.32 -5.64
N ALA A 62 -4.97 11.48 -5.35
CA ALA A 62 -4.33 11.72 -4.06
C ALA A 62 -5.35 11.63 -2.91
N ASN A 63 -6.55 12.17 -3.08
CA ASN A 63 -7.62 12.09 -2.08
C ASN A 63 -8.11 10.65 -1.84
N GLU A 64 -8.27 9.85 -2.90
CA GLU A 64 -8.67 8.44 -2.78
C GLU A 64 -7.56 7.58 -2.17
N GLU A 65 -6.29 7.81 -2.55
CA GLU A 65 -5.13 7.18 -1.92
C GLU A 65 -5.09 7.48 -0.42
N ASP A 66 -5.23 8.76 -0.04
CA ASP A 66 -5.27 9.19 1.36
C ASP A 66 -6.42 8.53 2.12
N ASP A 67 -7.64 8.47 1.57
CA ASP A 67 -8.78 7.78 2.21
C ASP A 67 -8.50 6.29 2.44
N VAL A 68 -7.95 5.60 1.42
CA VAL A 68 -7.59 4.18 1.52
C VAL A 68 -6.55 3.96 2.61
N LEU A 69 -5.50 4.79 2.65
CA LEU A 69 -4.43 4.69 3.64
C LEU A 69 -4.92 5.09 5.04
N GLU A 70 -5.77 6.10 5.18
CA GLU A 70 -6.38 6.50 6.45
C GLU A 70 -7.27 5.40 7.02
N CYS A 71 -8.17 4.82 6.21
CA CYS A 71 -8.98 3.67 6.59
C CYS A 71 -8.11 2.49 7.06
N PHE A 72 -7.05 2.19 6.31
CA PHE A 72 -6.09 1.14 6.67
C PHE A 72 -5.41 1.44 8.03
N LYS A 73 -4.89 2.66 8.21
CA LYS A 73 -4.18 3.09 9.43
C LYS A 73 -5.08 2.96 10.66
N ASP A 74 -6.31 3.45 10.57
CA ASP A 74 -7.27 3.40 11.68
C ASP A 74 -7.63 1.97 12.07
N ASP A 75 -7.95 1.12 11.09
CA ASP A 75 -8.30 -0.27 11.34
C ASP A 75 -7.13 -1.08 11.89
N PHE A 76 -5.93 -0.84 11.37
CA PHE A 76 -4.72 -1.52 11.82
C PHE A 76 -4.34 -1.12 13.25
N CYS A 77 -4.34 0.17 13.57
CA CYS A 77 -4.07 0.68 14.92
C CYS A 77 -5.12 0.24 15.95
N ARG A 78 -6.41 0.18 15.55
CA ARG A 78 -7.47 -0.36 16.41
C ARG A 78 -7.24 -1.84 16.76
N ARG A 79 -6.70 -2.62 15.81
CA ARG A 79 -6.37 -4.04 16.01
C ARG A 79 -5.08 -4.23 16.81
N PHE A 80 -4.07 -3.38 16.59
CA PHE A 80 -2.77 -3.46 17.23
C PHE A 80 -2.41 -2.14 17.90
N PRO A 81 -2.83 -1.93 19.17
CA PRO A 81 -2.56 -0.69 19.92
C PRO A 81 -1.07 -0.41 20.16
N SER A 82 -0.18 -1.36 19.85
CA SER A 82 1.26 -1.16 19.88
C SER A 82 1.78 -0.30 18.74
N PHE A 83 1.02 -0.18 17.65
CA PHE A 83 1.37 0.70 16.53
C PHE A 83 0.84 2.10 16.76
N GLN A 84 1.63 3.07 16.32
CA GLN A 84 1.28 4.48 16.31
C GLN A 84 1.52 5.07 14.92
N ARG A 85 0.81 6.16 14.63
CA ARG A 85 1.05 6.97 13.43
C ARG A 85 2.39 7.69 13.58
N THR A 86 3.13 7.78 12.48
CA THR A 86 4.34 8.57 12.39
C THR A 86 4.03 10.02 12.03
N GLU A 87 5.01 10.90 12.24
CA GLU A 87 4.95 12.26 11.71
C GLU A 87 4.85 12.22 10.17
N PRO A 88 4.14 13.19 9.55
CA PRO A 88 4.18 13.37 8.11
C PRO A 88 5.63 13.45 7.59
N ASP A 89 5.86 13.00 6.36
CA ASP A 89 7.19 13.01 5.73
C ASP A 89 8.29 12.23 6.48
N THR A 90 7.92 11.20 7.23
CA THR A 90 8.89 10.23 7.74
C THR A 90 9.26 9.25 6.63
N TRP A 91 10.53 9.22 6.20
CA TRP A 91 10.99 8.32 5.14
C TRP A 91 12.16 7.44 5.59
N ILE A 92 12.22 6.20 5.09
CA ILE A 92 13.34 5.27 5.29
C ILE A 92 13.93 4.79 3.95
N ARG A 93 15.17 4.29 4.02
CA ARG A 93 15.89 3.78 2.85
C ARG A 93 15.48 2.34 2.52
N ASN A 94 15.58 1.98 1.24
CA ASN A 94 15.52 0.58 0.86
C ASN A 94 16.83 -0.17 1.17
N GLY A 95 16.92 -0.70 2.39
CA GLY A 95 18.15 -1.30 2.91
C GLY A 95 19.24 -0.26 3.22
N ALA A 96 20.41 -0.73 3.64
CA ALA A 96 21.48 0.12 4.15
C ALA A 96 22.01 1.17 3.14
N TYR A 97 21.93 0.87 1.85
CA TYR A 97 22.50 1.71 0.78
C TYR A 97 21.47 2.16 -0.26
N GLY A 98 20.18 1.91 -0.04
CA GLY A 98 19.14 2.28 -0.99
C GLY A 98 18.75 3.76 -0.96
N ASN A 99 17.91 4.10 -1.93
CA ASN A 99 17.25 5.40 -2.00
C ASN A 99 16.26 5.57 -0.84
N LEU A 100 16.03 6.82 -0.46
CA LEU A 100 14.99 7.21 0.48
C LEU A 100 13.65 7.17 -0.30
N CYS A 101 12.96 6.04 -0.27
CA CYS A 101 11.79 5.77 -1.13
C CYS A 101 10.60 5.16 -0.38
N ARG A 102 10.75 4.82 0.90
CA ARG A 102 9.69 4.25 1.71
C ARG A 102 9.15 5.30 2.67
N GLN A 103 7.92 5.75 2.46
CA GLN A 103 7.25 6.62 3.40
C GLN A 103 6.71 5.77 4.55
N VAL A 104 7.10 6.09 5.78
CA VAL A 104 6.60 5.41 6.98
C VAL A 104 5.26 6.03 7.34
N ILE A 105 4.24 5.18 7.46
CA ILE A 105 2.88 5.58 7.82
C ILE A 105 2.48 5.14 9.22
N LEU A 106 3.07 4.03 9.72
CA LEU A 106 2.91 3.55 11.09
C LEU A 106 4.21 2.93 11.60
N GLU A 107 4.38 2.89 12.91
CA GLU A 107 5.49 2.17 13.52
C GLU A 107 5.14 1.60 14.90
N ASN A 108 5.93 0.62 15.33
CA ASN A 108 6.03 0.24 16.75
C ASN A 108 7.51 0.04 17.13
N GLY A 109 7.77 -0.54 18.30
CA GLY A 109 9.14 -0.82 18.74
C GLY A 109 9.91 -1.83 17.87
N LEU A 110 9.23 -2.61 17.01
CA LEU A 110 9.80 -3.74 16.27
C LEU A 110 9.74 -3.58 14.73
N PHE A 111 8.78 -2.84 14.20
CA PHE A 111 8.49 -2.75 12.76
C PHE A 111 8.10 -1.34 12.33
N TYR A 112 8.38 -1.04 11.07
CA TYR A 112 7.74 0.04 10.32
C TYR A 112 6.65 -0.55 9.41
N VAL A 113 5.56 0.19 9.21
CA VAL A 113 4.68 0.00 8.06
C VAL A 113 4.93 1.16 7.11
N CYS A 114 5.30 0.84 5.88
CA CYS A 114 5.69 1.80 4.86
C CYS A 114 4.82 1.69 3.62
N VAL A 115 4.77 2.78 2.85
CA VAL A 115 4.28 2.79 1.49
C VAL A 115 5.40 3.17 0.52
N GLU A 116 5.46 2.49 -0.62
CA GLU A 116 6.37 2.82 -1.71
C GLU A 116 5.62 2.69 -3.03
N ASP A 117 5.67 3.75 -3.83
CA ASP A 117 5.14 3.78 -5.19
C ASP A 117 5.81 2.70 -6.05
N ASN A 118 5.00 1.89 -6.73
CA ASN A 118 5.42 0.90 -7.71
C ASN A 118 4.70 1.21 -9.03
N GLU A 119 5.32 0.89 -10.17
CA GLU A 119 4.87 1.39 -11.50
C GLU A 119 3.37 1.15 -11.81
N TRP A 120 2.77 0.12 -11.20
CA TRP A 120 1.37 -0.27 -11.41
C TRP A 120 0.56 -0.41 -10.13
N SER A 121 1.13 -0.04 -8.97
CA SER A 121 0.52 -0.28 -7.67
C SER A 121 1.16 0.54 -6.56
N LEU A 122 0.50 0.72 -5.42
CA LEU A 122 1.14 1.14 -4.18
C LEU A 122 1.55 -0.08 -3.34
N ALA A 123 2.83 -0.21 -3.00
CA ALA A 123 3.30 -1.28 -2.12
C ALA A 123 3.13 -0.87 -0.65
N VAL A 124 2.44 -1.67 0.15
CA VAL A 124 2.32 -1.51 1.60
C VAL A 124 3.19 -2.56 2.28
N GLU A 125 4.30 -2.12 2.85
CA GLU A 125 5.38 -2.97 3.37
C GLU A 125 5.39 -3.01 4.90
N LEU A 126 5.66 -4.18 5.47
CA LEU A 126 6.04 -4.37 6.86
C LEU A 126 7.56 -4.57 6.91
N ILE A 127 8.28 -3.56 7.38
CA ILE A 127 9.74 -3.53 7.40
C ILE A 127 10.25 -3.80 8.80
N GLN A 128 11.22 -4.69 8.92
CA GLN A 128 11.82 -5.08 10.18
C GLN A 128 12.76 -3.98 10.67
N LYS A 129 12.59 -3.50 11.91
CA LYS A 129 13.58 -2.59 12.52
C LYS A 129 14.85 -3.38 12.87
N GLU A 130 15.99 -2.84 12.48
CA GLU A 130 17.30 -3.39 12.83
C GLU A 130 17.96 -2.53 13.91
N GLU A 131 18.49 -3.18 14.95
CA GLU A 131 19.42 -2.52 15.88
C GLU A 131 20.86 -2.70 15.43
N MET A 132 21.67 -1.66 15.63
CA MET A 132 23.07 -1.61 15.19
C MET A 132 23.95 -2.75 15.73
N TRP A 133 23.54 -3.40 16.83
CA TRP A 133 24.31 -4.45 17.50
C TRP A 133 23.59 -5.80 17.57
N GLY A 134 22.49 -5.99 16.80
CA GLY A 134 21.83 -7.28 16.65
C GLY A 134 21.30 -7.85 17.96
N ASP A 135 20.27 -7.22 18.52
CA ASP A 135 19.67 -7.65 19.77
C ASP A 135 18.77 -8.89 19.57
N VAL A 136 19.27 -10.06 19.99
CA VAL A 136 18.63 -11.37 19.78
C VAL A 136 17.20 -11.43 20.35
N TRP A 137 16.89 -10.65 21.39
CA TRP A 137 15.56 -10.59 21.97
C TRP A 137 14.54 -9.93 21.01
N MET A 138 14.96 -8.89 20.30
CA MET A 138 14.14 -8.15 19.34
C MET A 138 13.78 -9.04 18.16
N GLU A 139 14.77 -9.74 17.59
CA GLU A 139 14.58 -10.68 16.49
C GLU A 139 13.59 -11.80 16.87
N ASN A 140 13.70 -12.35 18.08
CA ASN A 140 12.78 -13.38 18.56
C ASN A 140 11.33 -12.88 18.69
N LEU A 141 11.13 -11.63 19.10
CA LEU A 141 9.79 -11.02 19.13
C LEU A 141 9.27 -10.74 17.73
N GLN A 142 10.12 -10.23 16.83
CA GLN A 142 9.78 -10.00 15.42
C GLN A 142 9.33 -11.31 14.77
N LYS A 143 10.10 -12.39 14.93
CA LYS A 143 9.74 -13.74 14.46
C LYS A 143 8.36 -14.21 14.92
N ARG A 144 8.01 -13.96 16.19
CA ARG A 144 6.73 -14.39 16.78
C ARG A 144 5.55 -13.55 16.31
N LEU A 145 5.76 -12.27 16.00
CA LEU A 145 4.68 -11.31 15.77
C LEU A 145 4.49 -10.97 14.28
N TYR A 146 5.52 -11.14 13.46
CA TYR A 146 5.51 -10.80 12.04
C TYR A 146 4.28 -11.31 11.30
N GLN A 147 4.02 -12.62 11.35
CA GLN A 147 2.88 -13.21 10.63
C GLN A 147 1.54 -12.64 11.13
N LYS A 148 1.41 -12.38 12.44
CA LYS A 148 0.22 -11.79 13.03
C LYS A 148 -0.02 -10.37 12.51
N TYR A 149 1.05 -9.57 12.38
CA TYR A 149 0.95 -8.22 11.82
C TYR A 149 0.67 -8.24 10.33
N LEU A 150 1.30 -9.14 9.57
CA LEU A 150 1.04 -9.28 8.13
C LEU A 150 -0.41 -9.72 7.84
N ASP A 151 -0.93 -10.71 8.58
CA ASP A 151 -2.34 -11.13 8.48
C ASP A 151 -3.29 -9.99 8.89
N GLY A 152 -2.84 -9.19 9.85
CA GLY A 152 -3.46 -7.93 10.24
C GLY A 152 -3.57 -6.94 9.09
N MET A 153 -2.46 -6.66 8.41
CA MET A 153 -2.39 -5.75 7.27
C MET A 153 -3.29 -6.23 6.14
N LYS A 154 -3.18 -7.52 5.78
CA LYS A 154 -4.06 -8.17 4.80
C LYS A 154 -5.54 -7.92 5.12
N THR A 155 -5.93 -8.14 6.38
CA THR A 155 -7.33 -7.99 6.77
C THR A 155 -7.78 -6.53 6.72
N SER A 156 -6.94 -5.60 7.19
CA SER A 156 -7.27 -4.16 7.18
C SER A 156 -7.39 -3.63 5.75
N LEU A 157 -6.47 -4.00 4.85
CA LEU A 157 -6.52 -3.59 3.45
C LEU A 157 -7.78 -4.12 2.73
N LEU A 158 -8.10 -5.42 2.91
CA LEU A 158 -9.26 -6.06 2.27
C LEU A 158 -10.63 -5.57 2.77
N LYS A 159 -10.69 -4.76 3.83
CA LYS A 159 -11.94 -4.11 4.24
C LYS A 159 -12.32 -2.94 3.34
N ARG A 160 -11.33 -2.20 2.82
CA ARG A 160 -11.53 -1.06 1.93
C ARG A 160 -11.39 -1.45 0.46
N LEU A 161 -10.56 -2.44 0.16
CA LEU A 161 -10.19 -2.81 -1.21
C LEU A 161 -10.90 -4.09 -1.68
N PRO A 162 -11.26 -4.19 -2.98
CA PRO A 162 -11.85 -5.40 -3.54
C PRO A 162 -10.88 -6.59 -3.54
N GLY A 163 -9.58 -6.30 -3.62
CA GLY A 163 -8.51 -7.26 -3.54
C GLY A 163 -7.17 -6.56 -3.37
N ILE A 164 -6.15 -7.35 -3.07
CA ILE A 164 -4.77 -6.88 -2.92
C ILE A 164 -3.82 -7.80 -3.69
N GLY A 165 -2.77 -7.22 -4.25
CA GLY A 165 -1.67 -7.95 -4.84
C GLY A 165 -0.75 -8.58 -3.78
N THR A 166 -0.05 -9.63 -4.19
CA THR A 166 0.95 -10.36 -3.41
C THR A 166 2.20 -10.54 -4.22
N TYR A 167 3.35 -10.37 -3.58
CA TYR A 167 4.65 -10.62 -4.21
C TYR A 167 4.90 -12.11 -4.39
N LYS A 168 5.29 -12.53 -5.60
CA LYS A 168 5.81 -13.88 -5.88
C LYS A 168 7.20 -13.87 -6.54
N GLY A 169 7.75 -12.68 -6.81
CA GLY A 169 9.07 -12.47 -7.41
C GLY A 169 9.09 -11.20 -8.25
N ALA A 170 10.28 -10.87 -8.80
CA ALA A 170 10.50 -9.63 -9.57
C ALA A 170 9.51 -9.39 -10.73
N TRP A 171 8.92 -10.47 -11.28
CA TRP A 171 8.01 -10.44 -12.43
C TRP A 171 6.72 -11.24 -12.20
N THR A 172 6.49 -11.75 -11.00
CA THR A 172 5.30 -12.56 -10.71
C THR A 172 4.58 -12.00 -9.49
N SER A 173 3.29 -11.75 -9.66
CA SER A 173 2.38 -11.36 -8.59
C SER A 173 1.23 -12.36 -8.52
N GLY A 174 0.57 -12.42 -7.37
CA GLY A 174 -0.74 -13.05 -7.23
C GLY A 174 -1.74 -12.04 -6.68
N ARG A 175 -3.04 -12.34 -6.73
CA ARG A 175 -4.08 -11.50 -6.14
C ARG A 175 -4.85 -12.26 -5.07
N ILE A 176 -5.15 -11.60 -3.96
CA ILE A 176 -6.09 -12.07 -2.95
C ILE A 176 -7.32 -11.19 -3.03
N THR A 177 -8.49 -11.78 -3.18
CA THR A 177 -9.77 -11.05 -3.16
C THR A 177 -10.52 -11.35 -1.86
N ASN A 178 -11.33 -10.39 -1.43
CA ASN A 178 -12.34 -10.68 -0.42
C ASN A 178 -13.42 -11.56 -1.09
N PRO A 179 -13.88 -12.68 -0.50
CA PRO A 179 -15.00 -13.41 -1.09
C PRO A 179 -16.18 -12.45 -1.27
N PRO A 180 -16.93 -12.53 -2.39
CA PRO A 180 -18.08 -11.67 -2.58
C PRO A 180 -19.02 -11.85 -1.39
N VAL A 181 -19.40 -10.73 -0.76
CA VAL A 181 -20.53 -10.73 0.17
C VAL A 181 -21.73 -11.13 -0.67
N LEU A 182 -22.17 -12.39 -0.55
CA LEU A 182 -23.44 -12.81 -1.13
C LEU A 182 -24.51 -11.95 -0.46
N ALA A 183 -25.03 -10.97 -1.21
CA ALA A 183 -26.15 -10.13 -0.83
C ALA A 183 -27.45 -10.96 -0.75
#